data_AF-A0A1Z9H0V6-F1
#
_entry.id   AF-A0A1Z9H0V6-F1
#
_cell.length_a   1.000
_cell.length_b   1.000
_cell.length_c   1.000
_cell.angle_alpha   90.00
_cell.angle_beta   90.00
_cell.angle_gamma   90.00
#
_symmetry.space_group_name_H-M   'P 1'
#
loop_
_entity.id
_entity.type
_entity.pdbx_description
1 polymer ?
#
loop_
_entity_poly.entity_id
_entity_poly.type
_entity_poly.pdbx_seq_one_letter_code
_entity_poly.pdbx_strand_id
1 'polypeptide(L)'
;MTVTVYVYDDTHTVIVNTSANQGSTTMYDKTIKLYQGIDNTVKFALKDNDRNAVDLTNLTVTFNIFDATTNESILARPLTVTNATKGLAQLNLPASAIDNVAGTFYNYSLYTTNASSEQQVVFTDLNEAAKGTLEVVEGIASNPRETEQITFESSNPNFTKQNLGKSATGETWYYSSAVSGASERNLTSATHTIALYSDGFDGDFIVEGSMESTANTTSHTEWFHIKLDGESNDYVSLTNATTIASYNFTSMAKWIRVIYLPTAPADIGKITKVLVRN
;
A
#
# COMPACT_ATOMS: atom_id res chain seq x y z
N MET A 1 37.32 -1.98 0.31
CA MET A 1 36.40 -2.07 1.47
C MET A 1 35.50 -3.26 1.21
N THR A 2 35.64 -4.32 1.98
CA THR A 2 34.89 -5.57 1.78
C THR A 2 33.70 -5.53 2.72
N VAL A 3 32.49 -5.56 2.17
CA VAL A 3 31.25 -5.65 2.95
C VAL A 3 30.82 -7.11 2.95
N THR A 4 30.80 -7.72 4.13
CA THR A 4 30.28 -9.08 4.31
C THR A 4 28.78 -8.98 4.55
N VAL A 5 27.99 -9.67 3.73
CA VAL A 5 26.53 -9.76 3.85
C VAL A 5 26.17 -11.17 4.31
N TYR A 6 25.26 -11.28 5.30
CA TYR A 6 24.81 -12.55 5.86
C TYR A 6 23.41 -12.89 5.33
N VAL A 7 23.23 -14.13 4.89
CA VAL A 7 21.91 -14.70 4.57
C VAL A 7 21.53 -15.63 5.73
N TYR A 8 20.46 -15.30 6.45
CA TYR A 8 19.96 -16.11 7.56
C TYR A 8 18.85 -17.05 7.05
N ASP A 9 19.01 -18.36 7.28
CA ASP A 9 17.99 -19.39 7.05
C ASP A 9 17.59 -20.01 8.40
N ASP A 10 16.87 -19.24 9.21
CA ASP A 10 16.48 -19.62 10.57
C ASP A 10 15.19 -20.47 10.55
N THR A 11 15.19 -21.59 11.31
CA THR A 11 14.01 -22.44 11.52
C THR A 11 13.50 -22.29 12.95
N HIS A 12 12.24 -21.92 13.10
CA HIS A 12 11.57 -21.78 14.40
C HIS A 12 10.95 -23.12 14.82
N THR A 13 11.14 -23.54 16.06
CA THR A 13 10.50 -24.75 16.61
C THR A 13 9.28 -24.34 17.43
N VAL A 14 8.17 -25.04 17.26
CA VAL A 14 6.92 -24.82 18.00
C VAL A 14 6.41 -26.15 18.53
N ILE A 15 5.61 -26.13 19.60
CA ILE A 15 5.24 -27.30 20.38
C ILE A 15 3.73 -27.54 20.30
N VAL A 16 3.33 -28.77 20.01
CA VAL A 16 1.94 -29.23 20.11
C VAL A 16 1.84 -30.09 21.36
N ASN A 17 0.97 -29.70 22.30
CA ASN A 17 0.82 -30.47 23.53
C ASN A 17 0.04 -31.76 23.24
N THR A 18 0.70 -32.91 23.43
CA THR A 18 0.12 -34.25 23.26
C THR A 18 0.13 -35.08 24.55
N SER A 19 0.70 -34.57 25.65
CA SER A 19 0.87 -35.29 26.92
C SER A 19 1.13 -34.36 28.13
N ALA A 20 0.77 -34.79 29.34
CA ALA A 20 0.81 -33.93 30.54
C ALA A 20 2.18 -33.78 31.24
N ASN A 21 3.27 -34.34 30.71
CA ASN A 21 4.58 -34.35 31.37
C ASN A 21 5.61 -33.48 30.63
N GLN A 22 6.22 -32.54 31.37
CA GLN A 22 7.16 -31.55 30.85
C GLN A 22 8.62 -31.95 31.14
N GLY A 23 9.42 -32.20 30.09
CA GLY A 23 10.84 -32.53 30.18
C GLY A 23 11.79 -31.37 29.84
N SER A 24 12.61 -30.96 30.81
CA SER A 24 13.84 -30.12 30.78
C SER A 24 13.86 -28.81 29.94
N THR A 25 14.17 -27.70 30.62
CA THR A 25 13.92 -26.32 30.21
C THR A 25 15.02 -25.62 29.38
N THR A 26 14.58 -24.52 28.76
CA THR A 26 15.25 -23.50 27.92
C THR A 26 15.22 -23.73 26.41
N MET A 27 14.22 -23.16 25.78
CA MET A 27 14.22 -22.80 24.35
C MET A 27 14.23 -21.28 24.26
N TYR A 28 15.15 -20.73 23.47
CA TYR A 28 15.15 -19.32 23.12
C TYR A 28 13.96 -19.02 22.21
N ASP A 29 13.00 -18.23 22.68
CA ASP A 29 11.98 -17.64 21.83
C ASP A 29 12.64 -16.53 20.98
N LYS A 30 12.97 -16.87 19.74
CA LYS A 30 13.49 -15.89 18.77
C LYS A 30 12.29 -15.18 18.16
N THR A 31 12.24 -13.86 18.35
CA THR A 31 11.30 -12.98 17.64
C THR A 31 11.45 -13.15 16.13
N ILE A 32 10.35 -13.45 15.46
CA ILE A 32 10.31 -13.56 13.98
C ILE A 32 10.36 -12.15 13.42
N LYS A 33 11.27 -11.89 12.47
CA LYS A 33 11.32 -10.61 11.74
C LYS A 33 10.77 -10.81 10.34
N LEU A 34 9.76 -10.02 9.97
CA LEU A 34 9.25 -9.90 8.61
C LEU A 34 9.67 -8.56 8.03
N TYR A 35 10.02 -8.54 6.76
CA TYR A 35 10.52 -7.35 6.08
C TYR A 35 9.54 -6.90 5.00
N GLN A 36 9.06 -5.66 5.09
CA GLN A 36 8.17 -5.10 4.07
C GLN A 36 8.87 -4.95 2.72
N GLY A 37 8.08 -5.07 1.65
CA GLY A 37 8.54 -4.85 0.28
C GLY A 37 9.32 -6.01 -0.36
N ILE A 38 9.51 -7.12 0.37
CA ILE A 38 10.09 -8.36 -0.15
C ILE A 38 9.27 -9.57 0.28
N ASP A 39 9.44 -10.68 -0.44
CA ASP A 39 8.83 -11.95 -0.05
C ASP A 39 9.53 -12.52 1.19
N ASN A 40 8.74 -12.96 2.17
CA ASN A 40 9.23 -13.52 3.42
C ASN A 40 8.91 -15.01 3.49
N THR A 41 9.90 -15.81 3.83
CA THR A 41 9.74 -17.24 4.10
C THR A 41 10.17 -17.54 5.53
N VAL A 42 9.25 -18.06 6.35
CA VAL A 42 9.53 -18.46 7.73
C VAL A 42 9.28 -19.96 7.88
N LYS A 43 10.27 -20.72 8.37
CA LYS A 43 10.17 -22.17 8.55
C LYS A 43 9.81 -22.52 9.99
N PHE A 44 8.87 -23.43 10.15
CA PHE A 44 8.38 -23.94 11.42
C PHE A 44 8.58 -25.46 11.53
N ALA A 45 9.06 -25.91 12.69
CA ALA A 45 9.15 -27.32 13.05
C ALA A 45 8.22 -27.61 14.23
N LEU A 46 7.14 -28.33 13.99
CA LEU A 46 6.16 -28.74 14.98
C LEU A 46 6.66 -30.00 15.70
N LYS A 47 6.81 -29.91 17.01
CA LYS A 47 7.25 -31.00 17.88
C LYS A 47 6.27 -31.25 19.02
N ASP A 48 6.28 -32.44 19.59
CA ASP A 48 5.55 -32.73 20.81
C ASP A 48 6.33 -32.27 22.06
N ASN A 49 5.74 -32.44 23.25
CA ASN A 49 6.38 -32.11 24.53
C ASN A 49 7.69 -32.88 24.76
N ASP A 50 7.80 -34.07 24.15
CA ASP A 50 8.99 -34.93 24.20
C ASP A 50 10.00 -34.61 23.09
N ARG A 51 9.78 -33.51 22.34
CA ARG A 51 10.62 -33.00 21.24
C ARG A 51 10.70 -33.93 20.02
N ASN A 52 9.79 -34.88 19.88
CA ASN A 52 9.62 -35.68 18.68
C ASN A 52 8.85 -34.88 17.63
N ALA A 53 9.07 -35.18 16.35
CA ALA A 53 8.33 -34.54 15.28
C ALA A 53 6.84 -34.94 15.31
N VAL A 54 5.95 -33.97 15.17
CA VAL A 54 4.52 -34.22 15.01
C VAL A 54 4.24 -34.51 13.54
N ASP A 55 3.54 -35.60 13.25
CA ASP A 55 3.11 -35.90 11.88
C ASP A 55 1.98 -34.94 11.48
N LEU A 56 2.20 -34.18 10.41
CA LEU A 56 1.23 -33.22 9.86
C LEU A 56 0.36 -33.82 8.75
N THR A 57 0.41 -35.13 8.55
CA THR A 57 -0.43 -35.81 7.56
C THR A 57 -1.92 -35.55 7.86
N ASN A 58 -2.64 -34.98 6.90
CA ASN A 58 -4.04 -34.54 7.02
C ASN A 58 -4.30 -33.42 8.07
N LEU A 59 -3.27 -32.70 8.50
CA LEU A 59 -3.40 -31.52 9.36
C LEU A 59 -3.09 -30.25 8.56
N THR A 60 -3.93 -29.23 8.73
CA THR A 60 -3.65 -27.88 8.23
C THR A 60 -3.15 -27.03 9.39
N VAL A 61 -1.96 -26.48 9.27
CA VAL A 61 -1.42 -25.54 10.27
C VAL A 61 -1.72 -24.12 9.80
N THR A 62 -2.47 -23.36 10.59
CA THR A 62 -2.79 -21.96 10.28
C THR A 62 -1.97 -21.04 11.16
N PHE A 63 -1.34 -20.05 10.53
CA PHE A 63 -0.60 -18.97 11.17
C PHE A 63 -1.46 -17.71 11.18
N ASN A 64 -1.60 -17.09 12.35
CA ASN A 64 -2.35 -15.86 12.55
C ASN A 64 -1.46 -14.78 13.14
N ILE A 65 -1.53 -13.56 12.61
CA ILE A 65 -0.91 -12.34 13.13
C ILE A 65 -2.01 -11.45 13.66
N PHE A 66 -1.81 -10.90 14.86
CA PHE A 66 -2.72 -9.96 15.48
C PHE A 66 -1.98 -8.83 16.18
N ASP A 67 -2.64 -7.69 16.28
CA ASP A 67 -2.12 -6.51 16.97
C ASP A 67 -1.85 -6.82 18.45
N ALA A 68 -0.69 -6.41 18.95
CA ALA A 68 -0.28 -6.68 20.32
C ALA A 68 -1.16 -5.96 21.37
N THR A 69 -1.80 -4.85 20.99
CA THR A 69 -2.63 -4.01 21.85
C THR A 69 -4.10 -4.32 21.68
N THR A 70 -4.60 -4.33 20.43
CA THR A 70 -6.04 -4.48 20.15
C THR A 70 -6.49 -5.94 20.04
N ASN A 71 -5.56 -6.88 19.88
CA ASN A 71 -5.82 -8.30 19.54
C ASN A 71 -6.65 -8.50 18.26
N GLU A 72 -6.72 -7.50 17.38
CA GLU A 72 -7.36 -7.63 16.08
C GLU A 72 -6.50 -8.48 15.14
N SER A 73 -7.11 -9.44 14.45
CA SER A 73 -6.42 -10.26 13.45
C SER A 73 -6.09 -9.42 12.23
N ILE A 74 -4.80 -9.32 11.91
CA ILE A 74 -4.28 -8.60 10.76
C ILE A 74 -4.21 -9.54 9.56
N LEU A 75 -3.73 -10.76 9.77
CA LEU A 75 -3.51 -11.72 8.70
C LEU A 75 -3.60 -13.15 9.23
N ALA A 76 -4.41 -13.99 8.57
CA ALA A 76 -4.43 -15.43 8.80
C ALA A 76 -4.13 -16.16 7.49
N ARG A 77 -3.12 -17.05 7.51
CA ARG A 77 -2.66 -17.80 6.34
C ARG A 77 -2.34 -19.25 6.72
N PRO A 78 -2.73 -20.25 5.90
CA PRO A 78 -2.28 -21.61 6.09
C PRO A 78 -0.79 -21.73 5.75
N LEU A 79 -0.06 -22.53 6.52
CA LEU A 79 1.31 -22.91 6.23
C LEU A 79 1.35 -23.97 5.13
N THR A 80 2.40 -23.93 4.31
CA THR A 80 2.70 -24.99 3.35
C THR A 80 3.51 -26.08 4.05
N VAL A 81 2.97 -27.29 4.17
CA VAL A 81 3.68 -28.43 4.75
C VAL A 81 4.81 -28.85 3.81
N THR A 82 6.06 -28.73 4.24
CA THR A 82 7.25 -29.11 3.46
C THR A 82 7.65 -30.55 3.71
N ASN A 83 7.46 -31.06 4.94
CA ASN A 83 7.62 -32.48 5.26
C ASN A 83 6.69 -32.87 6.40
N ALA A 84 5.61 -33.59 6.06
CA ALA A 84 4.59 -34.01 7.02
C ALA A 84 5.15 -34.92 8.13
N THR A 85 5.93 -35.94 7.76
CA THR A 85 6.49 -36.92 8.70
C THR A 85 7.52 -36.34 9.67
N LYS A 86 8.09 -35.18 9.35
CA LYS A 86 9.07 -34.47 10.19
C LYS A 86 8.50 -33.22 10.86
N GLY A 87 7.20 -32.97 10.75
CA GLY A 87 6.58 -31.80 11.36
C GLY A 87 7.02 -30.46 10.76
N LEU A 88 7.52 -30.45 9.52
CA LEU A 88 8.06 -29.22 8.90
C LEU A 88 7.00 -28.54 8.06
N ALA A 89 6.76 -27.27 8.35
CA ALA A 89 5.88 -26.39 7.60
C ALA A 89 6.57 -25.05 7.36
N GLN A 90 6.18 -24.34 6.29
CA GLN A 90 6.72 -23.03 5.96
C GLN A 90 5.60 -22.03 5.72
N LEU A 91 5.79 -20.81 6.22
CA LEU A 91 4.99 -19.65 5.90
C LEU A 91 5.63 -18.95 4.71
N ASN A 92 4.88 -18.83 3.62
CA ASN A 92 5.27 -18.02 2.47
C ASN A 92 4.37 -16.78 2.44
N LEU A 93 4.95 -15.64 2.78
CA LEU A 93 4.28 -14.35 2.72
C LEU A 93 4.79 -13.58 1.51
N PRO A 94 3.96 -13.37 0.47
CA PRO A 94 4.33 -12.46 -0.60
C PRO A 94 4.43 -11.04 -0.07
N ALA A 95 5.26 -10.20 -0.69
CA ALA A 95 5.45 -8.80 -0.32
C ALA A 95 4.11 -8.05 -0.16
N SER A 96 3.15 -8.33 -1.03
CA SER A 96 1.80 -7.72 -1.02
C SER A 96 0.97 -8.02 0.23
N ALA A 97 1.30 -9.06 1.01
CA ALA A 97 0.53 -9.45 2.19
C ALA A 97 0.84 -8.57 3.42
N ILE A 98 1.99 -7.90 3.43
CA ILE A 98 2.45 -7.05 4.53
C ILE A 98 2.67 -5.59 4.10
N ASP A 99 2.23 -5.23 2.89
CA ASP A 99 2.44 -3.90 2.29
C ASP A 99 1.72 -2.78 3.06
N ASN A 100 0.53 -3.07 3.61
CA ASN A 100 -0.28 -2.14 4.40
C ASN A 100 -0.19 -2.38 5.91
N VAL A 101 0.76 -3.19 6.38
CA VAL A 101 0.91 -3.53 7.80
C VAL A 101 2.01 -2.67 8.39
N ALA A 102 1.69 -1.78 9.33
CA ALA A 102 2.67 -0.86 9.92
C ALA A 102 3.85 -1.58 10.58
N GLY A 103 5.04 -1.00 10.51
CA GLY A 103 6.24 -1.54 11.14
C GLY A 103 6.22 -1.42 12.65
N THR A 104 5.84 -2.49 13.33
CA THR A 104 5.80 -2.56 14.79
C THR A 104 5.92 -4.01 15.25
N PHE A 105 5.89 -4.21 16.58
CA PHE A 105 5.76 -5.52 17.18
C PHE A 105 4.30 -5.99 17.16
N TYR A 106 4.11 -7.17 16.57
CA TYR A 106 2.86 -7.92 16.55
C TYR A 106 3.00 -9.20 17.36
N ASN A 107 1.86 -9.82 17.67
CA ASN A 107 1.83 -11.17 18.21
C ASN A 107 1.36 -12.14 17.12
N TYR A 108 1.87 -13.36 17.17
CA TYR A 108 1.43 -14.44 16.30
C TYR A 108 0.94 -15.64 17.12
N SER A 109 0.04 -16.42 16.55
CA SER A 109 -0.38 -17.71 17.08
C SER A 109 -0.49 -18.74 15.96
N LEU A 110 -0.33 -20.01 16.35
CA LEU A 110 -0.51 -21.14 15.46
C LEU A 110 -1.58 -22.07 16.03
N TYR A 111 -2.37 -22.65 15.14
CA TYR A 111 -3.27 -23.73 15.48
C TYR A 111 -3.31 -24.74 14.33
N THR A 112 -3.47 -26.01 14.67
CA THR A 112 -3.69 -27.08 13.69
C THR A 112 -5.18 -27.37 13.59
N THR A 113 -5.64 -27.70 12.38
CA THR A 113 -7.01 -28.11 12.11
C THR A 113 -6.98 -29.47 11.42
N ASN A 114 -7.74 -30.43 11.94
CA ASN A 114 -7.85 -31.76 11.33
C ASN A 114 -8.96 -31.82 10.26
N ALA A 115 -9.04 -32.94 9.54
CA ALA A 115 -10.08 -33.16 8.52
C ALA A 115 -11.52 -33.11 9.06
N SER A 116 -11.70 -33.33 10.37
CA SER A 116 -12.98 -33.24 11.08
C SER A 116 -13.29 -31.82 11.60
N SER A 117 -12.49 -30.82 11.23
CA SER A 117 -12.58 -29.42 11.67
C SER A 117 -12.37 -29.17 13.17
N GLU A 118 -11.73 -30.09 13.88
CA GLU A 118 -11.28 -29.88 15.25
C GLU A 118 -9.97 -29.09 15.25
N GLN A 119 -9.88 -28.10 16.14
CA GLN A 119 -8.72 -27.20 16.25
C GLN A 119 -7.90 -27.53 17.50
N GLN A 120 -6.59 -27.60 17.35
CA GLN A 120 -5.64 -27.75 18.45
C GLN A 120 -4.68 -26.58 18.45
N VAL A 121 -4.50 -25.95 19.62
CA VAL A 121 -3.55 -24.85 19.80
C VAL A 121 -2.12 -25.38 19.70
N VAL A 122 -1.25 -24.58 19.08
CA VAL A 122 0.19 -24.82 19.04
C VAL A 122 0.86 -23.74 19.88
N PHE A 123 1.77 -24.16 20.74
CA PHE A 123 2.50 -23.32 21.67
C PHE A 123 3.86 -22.93 21.10
N THR A 124 4.28 -21.71 21.39
CA THR A 124 5.57 -21.16 20.95
C THR A 124 6.70 -21.50 21.92
N ASP A 125 6.36 -21.81 23.18
CA ASP A 125 7.31 -22.24 24.21
C ASP A 125 6.81 -23.46 25.02
N LEU A 126 7.67 -23.99 25.90
CA LEU A 126 7.31 -25.06 26.84
C LEU A 126 6.44 -24.56 28.02
N ASN A 127 6.27 -23.25 28.21
CA ASN A 127 5.36 -22.72 29.24
C ASN A 127 3.92 -22.62 28.73
N GLU A 128 3.62 -23.26 27.60
CA GLU A 128 2.30 -23.24 26.96
C GLU A 128 1.87 -21.82 26.54
N ALA A 129 2.82 -20.96 26.16
CA ALA A 129 2.52 -19.69 25.53
C ALA A 129 1.92 -19.94 24.15
N ALA A 130 0.63 -19.68 23.98
CA ALA A 130 -0.06 -19.78 22.70
C ALA A 130 0.25 -18.60 21.76
N LYS A 131 0.99 -17.61 22.25
CA LYS A 131 1.32 -16.36 21.56
C LYS A 131 2.83 -16.17 21.55
N GLY A 132 3.40 -15.96 20.36
CA GLY A 132 4.79 -15.53 20.20
C GLY A 132 4.88 -14.11 19.66
N THR A 133 6.06 -13.50 19.77
CA THR A 133 6.32 -12.13 19.30
C THR A 133 6.87 -12.12 17.87
N LEU A 134 6.37 -11.20 17.04
CA LEU A 134 6.80 -10.95 15.68
C LEU A 134 7.06 -9.46 15.48
N GLU A 135 8.05 -9.10 14.66
CA GLU A 135 8.38 -7.71 14.32
C GLU A 135 8.25 -7.53 12.81
N VAL A 136 7.50 -6.52 12.38
CA VAL A 136 7.49 -6.07 10.98
C VAL A 136 8.47 -4.91 10.85
N VAL A 137 9.48 -5.09 10.01
CA VAL A 137 10.53 -4.10 9.74
C VAL A 137 10.26 -3.45 8.39
N GLU A 138 10.14 -2.13 8.38
CA GLU A 138 9.91 -1.34 7.17
C GLU A 138 11.20 -1.01 6.44
N GLY A 139 11.10 -0.68 5.15
CA GLY A 139 12.16 0.03 4.43
C GLY A 139 13.31 -0.83 3.87
N ILE A 140 13.13 -2.15 3.73
CA ILE A 140 14.08 -2.99 2.96
C ILE A 140 13.95 -2.70 1.46
N ALA A 141 12.74 -2.43 0.96
CA ALA A 141 12.51 -1.95 -0.40
C ALA A 141 12.07 -0.48 -0.40
N SER A 142 12.25 0.20 -1.54
CA SER A 142 11.76 1.57 -1.72
C SER A 142 10.23 1.55 -1.73
N ASN A 143 9.61 2.07 -0.68
CA ASN A 143 8.15 2.24 -0.64
C ASN A 143 7.74 3.36 -1.62
N PRO A 144 6.73 3.14 -2.48
CA PRO A 144 6.19 4.21 -3.29
C PRO A 144 5.54 5.26 -2.39
N ARG A 145 5.68 6.55 -2.72
CA ARG A 145 5.00 7.62 -1.98
C ARG A 145 3.48 7.44 -2.12
N GLU A 146 2.77 7.84 -1.07
CA GLU A 146 1.32 7.92 -1.07
C GLU A 146 0.84 8.82 -2.22
N THR A 147 -0.27 8.41 -2.82
CA THR A 147 -0.92 9.19 -3.88
C THR A 147 -1.56 10.44 -3.25
N GLU A 148 -1.32 11.61 -3.84
CA GLU A 148 -1.91 12.85 -3.35
C GLU A 148 -3.31 13.05 -3.95
N GLN A 149 -4.29 13.38 -3.12
CA GLN A 149 -5.64 13.70 -3.58
C GLN A 149 -5.78 15.20 -3.78
N ILE A 150 -6.19 15.57 -4.98
CA ILE A 150 -6.63 16.91 -5.32
C ILE A 150 -8.15 16.98 -5.09
N THR A 151 -8.60 18.03 -4.38
CA THR A 151 -10.03 18.32 -4.19
C THR A 151 -10.37 19.66 -4.83
N PHE A 152 -11.57 19.80 -5.38
CA PHE A 152 -12.02 21.07 -5.95
C PHE A 152 -12.53 21.99 -4.83
N GLU A 153 -11.89 23.15 -4.67
CA GLU A 153 -12.05 24.00 -3.49
C GLU A 153 -13.23 24.98 -3.59
N SER A 154 -13.60 25.46 -4.79
CA SER A 154 -14.85 26.17 -5.11
C SER A 154 -14.68 26.97 -6.41
N SER A 155 -15.79 27.48 -6.95
CA SER A 155 -15.82 28.41 -8.08
C SER A 155 -15.16 29.76 -7.74
N ASN A 156 -14.23 30.25 -8.56
CA ASN A 156 -13.82 31.65 -8.53
C ASN A 156 -14.28 32.34 -9.83
N PRO A 157 -15.30 33.23 -9.78
CA PRO A 157 -15.77 33.95 -10.95
C PRO A 157 -14.77 34.98 -11.50
N ASN A 158 -13.66 35.24 -10.81
CA ASN A 158 -12.62 36.20 -11.22
C ASN A 158 -11.38 35.55 -11.86
N PHE A 159 -11.41 34.26 -12.19
CA PHE A 159 -10.33 33.63 -12.96
C PHE A 159 -10.30 34.22 -14.38
N THR A 160 -9.50 35.27 -14.56
CA THR A 160 -9.32 35.92 -15.86
C THR A 160 -8.27 35.12 -16.63
N LYS A 161 -8.70 34.48 -17.72
CA LYS A 161 -7.93 33.61 -18.63
C LYS A 161 -6.45 34.00 -18.78
N GLN A 162 -5.56 33.02 -18.68
CA GLN A 162 -4.47 32.94 -19.66
C GLN A 162 -5.05 32.36 -20.95
N ASN A 163 -4.79 33.02 -22.09
CA ASN A 163 -5.42 32.70 -23.38
C ASN A 163 -5.16 31.26 -23.85
N LEU A 164 -6.08 30.35 -23.51
CA LEU A 164 -6.27 29.06 -24.19
C LEU A 164 -7.14 29.32 -25.40
N GLY A 165 -6.70 28.92 -26.60
CA GLY A 165 -7.35 29.18 -27.90
C GLY A 165 -8.84 28.78 -28.08
N LYS A 166 -9.58 28.43 -27.02
CA LYS A 166 -11.04 28.50 -26.96
C LYS A 166 -11.46 29.91 -26.51
N SER A 167 -11.47 30.87 -27.42
CA SER A 167 -11.90 32.24 -27.14
C SER A 167 -13.42 32.36 -27.25
N ALA A 168 -14.15 32.06 -26.17
CA ALA A 168 -15.49 32.60 -25.98
C ALA A 168 -15.53 33.44 -24.68
N THR A 169 -16.06 34.64 -24.81
CA THR A 169 -16.31 35.56 -23.70
C THR A 169 -17.42 34.98 -22.81
N GLY A 170 -17.19 34.84 -21.50
CA GLY A 170 -18.21 34.40 -20.52
C GLY A 170 -18.07 32.98 -19.93
N GLU A 171 -16.96 32.29 -20.19
CA GLU A 171 -16.66 30.96 -19.62
C GLU A 171 -16.16 31.04 -18.16
N THR A 172 -16.79 30.28 -17.25
CA THR A 172 -16.36 30.18 -15.84
C THR A 172 -15.50 28.94 -15.63
N TRP A 173 -14.25 29.16 -15.21
CA TRP A 173 -13.31 28.08 -14.90
C TRP A 173 -13.38 27.67 -13.43
N TYR A 174 -13.15 26.38 -13.19
CA TYR A 174 -13.09 25.78 -11.86
C TYR A 174 -11.70 25.21 -11.66
N TYR A 175 -11.10 25.51 -10.50
CA TYR A 175 -9.74 25.05 -10.18
C TYR A 175 -9.75 24.23 -8.90
N SER A 176 -8.75 23.39 -8.79
CA SER A 176 -8.55 22.53 -7.64
C SER A 176 -7.57 23.12 -6.63
N SER A 177 -7.46 22.48 -5.46
CA SER A 177 -6.29 22.63 -4.61
C SER A 177 -5.01 22.22 -5.36
N ALA A 178 -3.88 22.75 -4.89
CA ALA A 178 -2.57 22.41 -5.44
C ALA A 178 -1.91 21.32 -4.59
N VAL A 179 -1.22 20.40 -5.25
CA VAL A 179 -0.44 19.31 -4.65
C VAL A 179 1.02 19.45 -5.05
N SER A 180 1.93 18.81 -4.30
CA SER A 180 3.35 18.95 -4.59
C SER A 180 3.68 18.22 -5.88
N GLY A 181 4.43 18.84 -6.79
CA GLY A 181 4.96 18.20 -8.00
C GLY A 181 6.28 17.47 -7.78
N ALA A 182 6.70 17.29 -6.51
CA ALA A 182 7.91 16.57 -6.12
C ALA A 182 9.22 17.03 -6.80
N SER A 183 9.30 18.26 -7.30
CA SER A 183 10.50 18.81 -7.95
C SER A 183 11.73 18.95 -7.04
N GLU A 184 11.54 18.85 -5.72
CA GLU A 184 12.64 18.80 -4.74
C GLU A 184 13.42 17.48 -4.82
N ARG A 185 12.86 16.47 -5.50
CA ARG A 185 13.50 15.19 -5.74
C ARG A 185 14.28 15.28 -7.06
N ASN A 186 15.54 14.86 -7.04
CA ASN A 186 16.37 14.72 -8.24
C ASN A 186 15.97 13.45 -9.04
N LEU A 187 14.68 13.29 -9.34
CA LEU A 187 14.16 12.21 -10.16
C LEU A 187 14.43 12.53 -11.62
N THR A 188 15.21 11.70 -12.29
CA THR A 188 15.63 11.94 -13.68
C THR A 188 14.49 11.86 -14.70
N SER A 189 13.36 11.23 -14.35
CA SER A 189 12.23 11.05 -15.26
C SER A 189 11.16 12.13 -15.16
N ALA A 190 10.97 12.78 -13.99
CA ALA A 190 9.94 13.79 -13.74
C ALA A 190 8.53 13.44 -14.29
N THR A 191 8.20 12.14 -14.29
CA THR A 191 6.96 11.56 -14.80
C THR A 191 5.91 11.51 -13.71
N HIS A 192 4.71 11.99 -14.00
CA HIS A 192 3.56 11.99 -13.09
C HIS A 192 2.39 11.27 -13.76
N THR A 193 1.54 10.64 -12.95
CA THR A 193 0.28 10.04 -13.38
C THR A 193 -0.87 10.71 -12.66
N ILE A 194 -1.91 11.10 -13.41
CA ILE A 194 -3.14 11.65 -12.88
C ILE A 194 -4.31 10.73 -13.22
N ALA A 195 -5.17 10.46 -12.23
CA ALA A 195 -6.41 9.72 -12.41
C ALA A 195 -7.61 10.61 -12.06
N LEU A 196 -8.52 10.74 -13.01
CA LEU A 196 -9.72 11.56 -12.94
C LEU A 196 -10.95 10.67 -12.76
N TYR A 197 -11.72 10.95 -11.72
CA TYR A 197 -13.01 10.33 -11.45
C TYR A 197 -14.10 11.31 -11.83
N SER A 198 -14.97 10.90 -12.74
CA SER A 198 -16.07 11.71 -13.26
C SER A 198 -17.37 10.92 -13.28
N ASP A 199 -18.49 11.62 -13.10
CA ASP A 199 -19.84 11.07 -13.08
C ASP A 199 -20.71 11.81 -14.11
N GLY A 200 -20.54 11.46 -15.39
CA GLY A 200 -21.25 12.06 -16.52
C GLY A 200 -20.78 13.48 -16.84
N PHE A 201 -19.48 13.77 -16.71
CA PHE A 201 -18.92 15.09 -16.96
C PHE A 201 -18.77 15.37 -18.46
N ASP A 202 -19.22 16.56 -18.86
CA ASP A 202 -19.08 17.12 -20.21
C ASP A 202 -18.31 18.45 -20.13
N GLY A 203 -17.10 18.49 -20.70
CA GLY A 203 -16.25 19.67 -20.65
C GLY A 203 -14.79 19.39 -20.92
N ASP A 204 -13.96 20.42 -20.73
CA ASP A 204 -12.51 20.29 -20.87
C ASP A 204 -11.84 20.24 -19.51
N PHE A 205 -10.78 19.45 -19.38
CA PHE A 205 -9.87 19.53 -18.24
C PHE A 205 -8.44 19.83 -18.69
N ILE A 206 -7.70 20.53 -17.83
CA ILE A 206 -6.31 20.94 -18.05
C ILE A 206 -5.53 20.69 -16.76
N VAL A 207 -4.31 20.17 -16.91
CA VAL A 207 -3.35 20.07 -15.82
C VAL A 207 -2.43 21.28 -15.87
N GLU A 208 -2.21 21.91 -14.72
CA GLU A 208 -1.36 23.08 -14.60
C GLU A 208 -0.22 22.84 -13.62
N GLY A 209 0.94 23.42 -13.94
CA GLY A 209 2.11 23.46 -13.08
C GLY A 209 2.43 24.87 -12.62
N SER A 210 3.09 24.99 -11.46
CA SER A 210 3.75 26.23 -11.03
C SER A 210 5.16 25.95 -10.50
N MET A 211 6.07 26.90 -10.70
CA MET A 211 7.44 26.86 -10.18
C MET A 211 7.64 27.77 -8.96
N GLU A 212 6.59 28.43 -8.49
CA GLU A 212 6.66 29.35 -7.37
C GLU A 212 6.94 28.64 -6.04
N SER A 213 7.49 29.38 -5.08
CA SER A 213 7.72 28.85 -3.73
C SER A 213 6.44 28.53 -2.98
N THR A 214 5.31 29.10 -3.40
CA THR A 214 4.00 28.91 -2.77
C THR A 214 2.95 28.78 -3.86
N ALA A 215 2.04 27.82 -3.71
CA ALA A 215 0.91 27.68 -4.63
C ALA A 215 -0.05 28.87 -4.47
N ASN A 216 0.02 29.81 -5.41
CA ASN A 216 -0.86 30.98 -5.40
C ASN A 216 -2.30 30.59 -5.79
N THR A 217 -3.24 30.82 -4.86
CA THR A 217 -4.67 30.52 -5.03
C THR A 217 -5.50 31.77 -5.36
N THR A 218 -4.88 32.95 -5.38
CA THR A 218 -5.58 34.25 -5.54
C THR A 218 -5.24 34.92 -6.87
N SER A 219 -3.97 34.87 -7.29
CA SER A 219 -3.54 35.29 -8.63
C SER A 219 -3.11 34.07 -9.42
N HIS A 220 -3.83 33.77 -10.50
CA HIS A 220 -3.62 32.55 -11.29
C HIS A 220 -2.65 32.76 -12.47
N THR A 221 -1.88 33.85 -12.45
CA THR A 221 -0.92 34.23 -13.50
C THR A 221 0.37 33.41 -13.51
N GLU A 222 0.67 32.70 -12.42
CA GLU A 222 1.94 31.99 -12.18
C GLU A 222 1.85 30.49 -12.52
N TRP A 223 0.80 30.11 -13.23
CA TRP A 223 0.51 28.74 -13.62
C TRP A 223 0.67 28.60 -15.14
N PHE A 224 1.23 27.47 -15.56
CA PHE A 224 1.40 27.10 -16.96
C PHE A 224 0.71 25.76 -17.24
N HIS A 225 0.15 25.60 -18.43
CA HIS A 225 -0.49 24.35 -18.81
C HIS A 225 0.55 23.26 -19.07
N ILE A 226 0.24 22.05 -18.64
CA ILE A 226 1.04 20.86 -18.89
C ILE A 226 0.27 19.99 -19.87
N LYS A 227 0.89 19.77 -21.03
CA LYS A 227 0.37 18.85 -22.03
C LYS A 227 0.47 17.41 -21.53
N LEU A 228 -0.63 16.68 -21.63
CA LEU A 228 -0.68 15.25 -21.29
C LEU A 228 -0.13 14.39 -22.42
N ASP A 229 0.49 13.27 -22.06
CA ASP A 229 1.05 12.32 -23.00
C ASP A 229 -0.06 11.70 -23.86
N GLY A 230 0.13 11.71 -25.18
CA GLY A 230 -0.85 11.18 -26.13
C GLY A 230 -1.92 12.19 -26.58
N GLU A 231 -2.00 13.36 -25.95
CA GLU A 231 -2.98 14.38 -26.31
C GLU A 231 -2.45 15.32 -27.39
N SER A 232 -3.34 15.85 -28.22
CA SER A 232 -2.95 16.82 -29.25
C SER A 232 -2.81 18.23 -28.69
N ASN A 233 -3.63 18.56 -27.69
CA ASN A 233 -3.73 19.88 -27.08
C ASN A 233 -3.29 19.84 -25.61
N ASP A 234 -3.19 21.02 -25.00
CA ASP A 234 -2.91 21.18 -23.57
C ASP A 234 -4.16 20.95 -22.69
N TYR A 235 -5.28 20.60 -23.31
CA TYR A 235 -6.54 20.25 -22.68
C TYR A 235 -7.04 18.91 -23.22
N VAL A 236 -7.89 18.26 -22.43
CA VAL A 236 -8.60 17.04 -22.82
C VAL A 236 -10.08 17.26 -22.70
N SER A 237 -10.79 17.00 -23.79
CA SER A 237 -12.25 17.12 -23.84
C SER A 237 -12.88 15.78 -23.46
N LEU A 238 -13.77 15.82 -22.47
CA LEU A 238 -14.56 14.70 -22.00
C LEU A 238 -16.01 14.86 -22.46
N THR A 239 -16.62 13.77 -22.88
CA THR A 239 -18.03 13.72 -23.26
C THR A 239 -18.73 12.62 -22.50
N ASN A 240 -19.65 13.00 -21.63
CA ASN A 240 -20.42 12.15 -20.73
C ASN A 240 -19.54 11.10 -20.02
N ALA A 241 -18.39 11.53 -19.52
CA ALA A 241 -17.40 10.64 -18.94
C ALA A 241 -17.87 10.12 -17.58
N THR A 242 -18.00 8.80 -17.46
CA THR A 242 -18.44 8.08 -16.24
C THR A 242 -17.39 7.09 -15.74
N THR A 243 -16.33 6.85 -16.52
CA THR A 243 -15.24 5.94 -16.20
C THR A 243 -14.04 6.70 -15.67
N ILE A 244 -13.20 6.02 -14.89
CA ILE A 244 -11.92 6.56 -14.43
C ILE A 244 -11.03 6.71 -15.66
N ALA A 245 -10.53 7.93 -15.89
CA ALA A 245 -9.56 8.22 -16.94
C ALA A 245 -8.20 8.52 -16.32
N SER A 246 -7.15 7.87 -16.81
CA SER A 246 -5.77 8.06 -16.33
C SER A 246 -4.88 8.61 -17.43
N TYR A 247 -4.10 9.64 -17.10
CA TYR A 247 -3.19 10.31 -18.02
C TYR A 247 -1.80 10.41 -17.40
N ASN A 248 -0.78 10.35 -18.23
CA ASN A 248 0.60 10.60 -17.81
C ASN A 248 1.05 11.95 -18.35
N PHE A 249 2.00 12.57 -17.68
CA PHE A 249 2.68 13.77 -18.17
C PHE A 249 4.06 13.89 -17.53
N THR A 250 4.93 14.62 -18.21
CA THR A 250 6.28 14.91 -17.70
C THR A 250 6.41 16.39 -17.37
N SER A 251 6.73 16.73 -16.12
CA SER A 251 6.91 18.13 -15.69
C SER A 251 7.77 18.23 -14.43
N MET A 252 8.60 19.26 -14.35
CA MET A 252 9.42 19.59 -13.16
C MET A 252 8.76 20.68 -12.29
N ALA A 253 7.43 20.80 -12.33
CA ALA A 253 6.70 21.78 -11.54
C ALA A 253 6.85 21.52 -10.02
N LYS A 254 6.92 22.59 -9.22
CA LYS A 254 6.87 22.50 -7.75
C LYS A 254 5.47 22.17 -7.25
N TRP A 255 4.47 22.70 -7.94
CA TRP A 255 3.06 22.52 -7.62
C TRP A 255 2.30 22.08 -8.85
N ILE A 256 1.34 21.17 -8.67
CA ILE A 256 0.45 20.67 -9.71
C ILE A 256 -0.98 20.93 -9.27
N ARG A 257 -1.84 21.39 -10.19
CA ARG A 257 -3.28 21.49 -9.98
C ARG A 257 -4.04 21.10 -11.24
N VAL A 258 -5.36 20.96 -11.11
CA VAL A 258 -6.25 20.72 -12.24
C VAL A 258 -7.25 21.87 -12.33
N ILE A 259 -7.53 22.29 -13.56
CA ILE A 259 -8.65 23.18 -13.87
C ILE A 259 -9.58 22.50 -14.87
N TYR A 260 -10.85 22.86 -14.83
CA TYR A 260 -11.83 22.40 -15.80
C TYR A 260 -12.80 23.50 -16.23
N LEU A 261 -13.34 23.32 -17.43
CA LEU A 261 -14.35 24.15 -18.05
C LEU A 261 -15.56 23.26 -18.38
N PRO A 262 -16.67 23.35 -17.62
CA PRO A 262 -17.88 22.59 -17.93
C PRO A 262 -18.58 23.15 -19.17
N THR A 263 -19.24 22.27 -19.93
CA THR A 263 -20.02 22.68 -21.11
C THR A 263 -21.36 23.30 -20.71
N ALA A 264 -21.98 22.82 -19.62
CA ALA A 264 -23.20 23.39 -19.05
C ALA A 264 -23.12 23.54 -17.52
N PRO A 265 -23.95 24.40 -16.90
CA PRO A 265 -24.00 24.53 -15.43
C PRO A 265 -24.32 23.23 -14.70
N ALA A 266 -25.00 22.28 -15.35
CA ALA A 266 -25.29 20.97 -14.77
C ALA A 266 -24.04 20.08 -14.60
N ASP A 267 -22.94 20.41 -15.28
CA ASP A 267 -21.70 19.61 -15.26
C ASP A 267 -20.72 20.04 -14.16
N ILE A 268 -21.07 21.10 -13.44
CA ILE A 268 -20.31 21.57 -12.27
C ILE A 268 -20.37 20.50 -11.17
N GLY A 269 -19.20 20.12 -10.65
CA GLY A 269 -19.10 19.15 -9.56
C GLY A 269 -19.26 17.68 -9.99
N LYS A 270 -19.39 17.41 -11.30
CA LYS A 270 -19.38 16.03 -11.83
C LYS A 270 -17.99 15.41 -11.89
N ILE A 271 -16.93 16.19 -11.73
CA ILE A 271 -15.60 15.66 -11.41
C ILE A 271 -15.54 15.50 -9.89
N THR A 272 -15.52 14.25 -9.44
CA THR A 272 -15.70 13.90 -8.02
C THR A 272 -14.38 13.80 -7.27
N LYS A 273 -13.33 13.32 -7.94
CA LYS A 273 -12.02 13.09 -7.33
C LYS A 273 -10.91 13.12 -8.37
N VAL A 274 -9.77 13.67 -7.97
CA VAL A 274 -8.53 13.64 -8.75
C VAL A 274 -7.42 13.09 -7.87
N LEU A 275 -6.69 12.12 -8.40
CA LEU A 275 -5.52 11.51 -7.74
C LEU A 275 -4.28 11.78 -8.57
N VAL A 276 -3.21 12.24 -7.93
CA VAL A 276 -1.91 12.47 -8.57
C VAL A 276 -0.85 11.60 -7.90
N ARG A 277 -0.04 10.95 -8.72
CA ARG A 277 1.11 10.16 -8.29
C ARG A 277 2.38 10.68 -8.95
N ASN A 278 3.39 10.97 -8.12
CA ASN A 278 4.73 11.41 -8.53
C ASN A 278 5.79 10.41 -8.09
#